data_AF-G0NPW5-F1
#
_entry.id   AF-G0NPW5-F1
#
_cell.length_a   1.000
_cell.length_b   1.000
_cell.length_c   1.000
_cell.angle_alpha   90.00
_cell.angle_beta   90.00
_cell.angle_gamma   90.00
#
_symmetry.space_group_name_H-M   'P 1'
#
loop_
_entity.id
_entity.type
_entity.pdbx_description
1 polymer ?
#
loop_
_entity_poly.entity_id
_entity_poly.type
_entity_poly.pdbx_seq_one_letter_code
_entity_poly.pdbx_strand_id
1 'polypeptide(L)'
;MYISAEKERVTDGPVSPQDHHKPAAQQKLNLKSGQEKEELHNKEEETLIAQDKMYFKQADTNEDGKLDLEELASFLNPEHHPHMHPVLIAVTLLEKDLNRDGAIDEKEFLGELDDQRGSEWYKVEVERFHTVYDKDKDGKLTGDELTAWLLVDGTTAGSYEAESLLTNADDDKDGKLSYDEIIKHHALFAKTEAAQEADHLHPYSHDEL
;
A
#
# COMPACT_ATOMS: atom_id res chain seq x y z
N MET A 1 78.82 -14.19 35.18
CA MET A 1 79.06 -15.47 34.43
C MET A 1 77.71 -16.17 34.37
N TYR A 2 76.93 -15.92 33.31
CA TYR A 2 76.82 -16.70 32.06
C TYR A 2 76.26 -18.11 32.30
N ILE A 3 74.96 -18.38 32.11
CA ILE A 3 74.16 -18.70 30.90
C ILE A 3 73.60 -20.13 31.09
N SER A 4 72.28 -20.29 30.98
CA SER A 4 71.61 -21.55 30.68
C SER A 4 70.61 -21.34 29.54
N ALA A 5 70.48 -22.37 28.72
CA ALA A 5 69.90 -22.42 27.38
C ALA A 5 68.40 -22.07 27.28
N GLU A 6 68.02 -21.45 26.17
CA GLU A 6 66.63 -21.21 25.79
C GLU A 6 66.31 -21.83 24.42
N LYS A 7 65.12 -22.40 24.36
CA LYS A 7 64.60 -23.32 23.34
C LYS A 7 63.99 -22.59 22.14
N GLU A 8 64.11 -23.29 21.01
CA GLU A 8 63.18 -23.46 19.87
C GLU A 8 62.23 -22.33 19.41
N ARG A 9 62.25 -22.18 18.08
CA ARG A 9 61.50 -21.27 17.22
C ARG A 9 59.98 -21.34 17.41
N VAL A 10 59.37 -20.16 17.49
CA VAL A 10 57.95 -19.95 17.17
C VAL A 10 57.89 -19.00 15.97
N THR A 11 57.05 -19.37 15.00
CA THR A 11 56.80 -18.70 13.73
C THR A 11 55.90 -17.46 13.94
N ASP A 12 56.37 -16.28 13.55
CA ASP A 12 55.50 -15.11 13.34
C ASP A 12 55.22 -14.95 11.84
N GLY A 13 53.93 -14.98 11.49
CA GLY A 13 53.44 -14.81 10.13
C GLY A 13 53.54 -13.37 9.62
N PRO A 14 53.39 -13.12 8.32
CA PRO A 14 53.35 -11.77 7.79
C PRO A 14 52.02 -11.10 8.17
N VAL A 15 52.09 -10.06 9.00
CA VAL A 15 50.98 -9.11 9.18
C VAL A 15 50.87 -8.30 7.87
N SER A 16 49.82 -8.57 7.10
CA SER A 16 49.46 -7.79 5.93
C SER A 16 48.75 -6.50 6.38
N PRO A 17 49.16 -5.30 5.92
CA PRO A 17 48.38 -4.09 6.13
C PRO A 17 47.21 -4.10 5.16
N GLN A 18 46.03 -4.51 5.63
CA GLN A 18 44.78 -4.21 4.92
C GLN A 18 44.42 -2.76 5.21
N ASP A 19 44.87 -1.86 4.34
CA ASP A 19 44.32 -0.51 4.25
C ASP A 19 42.82 -0.60 3.94
N HIS A 20 41.99 -0.32 4.94
CA HIS A 20 40.57 -0.02 4.75
C HIS A 20 40.44 1.33 4.02
N HIS A 21 40.60 1.33 2.70
CA HIS A 21 40.13 2.42 1.83
C HIS A 21 38.96 1.90 1.01
N LYS A 22 37.74 2.04 1.55
CA LYS A 22 36.55 2.09 0.70
C LYS A 22 36.72 3.33 -0.19
N PRO A 23 36.68 3.24 -1.53
CA PRO A 23 36.91 4.39 -2.38
C PRO A 23 35.88 5.47 -2.05
N ALA A 24 36.35 6.71 -1.88
CA ALA A 24 35.53 7.87 -1.49
C ALA A 24 34.29 8.08 -2.39
N ALA A 25 34.27 7.53 -3.60
CA ALA A 25 33.10 7.48 -4.48
C ALA A 25 31.96 6.64 -3.89
N GLN A 26 32.23 5.45 -3.36
CA GLN A 26 31.21 4.56 -2.75
C GLN A 26 30.70 5.11 -1.41
N GLN A 27 31.56 5.82 -0.66
CA GLN A 27 31.15 6.48 0.58
C GLN A 27 30.28 7.72 0.30
N LYS A 28 30.57 8.49 -0.75
CA LYS A 28 29.72 9.60 -1.22
C LYS A 28 28.40 9.13 -1.83
N LEU A 29 28.40 8.00 -2.56
CA LEU A 29 27.17 7.37 -3.06
C LEU A 29 26.28 6.88 -1.92
N ASN A 30 26.86 6.24 -0.88
CA ASN A 30 26.09 5.83 0.30
C ASN A 30 25.56 7.02 1.11
N LEU A 31 26.36 8.09 1.28
CA LEU A 31 25.88 9.32 1.94
C LEU A 31 24.75 9.98 1.15
N LYS A 32 24.89 10.12 -0.18
CA LYS A 32 23.82 10.64 -1.04
C LYS A 32 22.57 9.78 -0.95
N SER A 33 22.70 8.46 -1.03
CA SER A 33 21.57 7.55 -0.90
C SER A 33 20.93 7.57 0.50
N GLY A 34 21.70 7.92 1.54
CA GLY A 34 21.18 8.09 2.89
C GLY A 34 20.41 9.40 3.04
N GLN A 35 20.99 10.50 2.53
CA GLN A 35 20.35 11.82 2.53
C GLN A 35 19.09 11.86 1.66
N GLU A 36 19.12 11.23 0.48
CA GLU A 36 17.95 11.12 -0.41
C GLU A 36 16.83 10.30 0.23
N LYS A 37 17.15 9.22 0.96
CA LYS A 37 16.16 8.44 1.71
C LYS A 37 15.57 9.20 2.89
N GLU A 38 16.40 9.94 3.62
CA GLU A 38 15.97 10.76 4.76
C GLU A 38 15.13 11.96 4.30
N GLU A 39 15.49 12.61 3.18
CA GLU A 39 14.69 13.66 2.55
C GLU A 39 13.35 13.14 1.99
N LEU A 40 13.33 11.96 1.38
CA LEU A 40 12.09 11.32 0.92
C LEU A 40 11.17 10.98 2.10
N HIS A 41 11.71 10.37 3.16
CA HIS A 41 10.96 10.04 4.37
C HIS A 41 10.35 11.28 5.03
N ASN A 42 11.13 12.36 5.16
CA ASN A 42 10.62 13.62 5.70
C ASN A 42 9.51 14.22 4.83
N LYS A 43 9.61 14.10 3.50
CA LYS A 43 8.61 14.62 2.58
C LYS A 43 7.31 13.83 2.60
N GLU A 44 7.41 12.50 2.74
CA GLU A 44 6.25 11.62 2.94
C GLU A 44 5.54 11.98 4.26
N GLU A 45 6.29 12.14 5.35
CA GLU A 45 5.75 12.54 6.65
C GLU A 45 5.07 13.93 6.59
N GLU A 46 5.70 14.92 5.96
CA GLU A 46 5.10 16.24 5.76
C GLU A 46 3.78 16.18 4.97
N THR A 47 3.69 15.29 3.99
CA THR A 47 2.50 15.10 3.16
C THR A 47 1.37 14.49 3.98
N LEU A 48 1.65 13.43 4.75
CA LEU A 48 0.69 12.79 5.64
C LEU A 48 0.16 13.79 6.70
N ILE A 49 1.06 14.55 7.33
CA ILE A 49 0.67 15.59 8.29
C ILE A 49 -0.23 16.66 7.64
N ALA A 50 0.04 17.02 6.37
CA ALA A 50 -0.79 18.00 5.66
C ALA A 50 -2.19 17.46 5.38
N GLN A 51 -2.30 16.19 4.98
CA GLN A 51 -3.58 15.52 4.75
C GLN A 51 -4.38 15.36 6.04
N ASP A 52 -3.74 14.92 7.13
CA ASP A 52 -4.37 14.82 8.46
C ASP A 52 -4.93 16.16 8.91
N LYS A 53 -4.22 17.27 8.65
CA LYS A 53 -4.74 18.61 8.94
C LYS A 53 -5.98 18.96 8.12
N MET A 54 -6.06 18.51 6.86
CA MET A 54 -7.24 18.71 6.03
C MET A 54 -8.43 17.94 6.60
N TYR A 55 -8.25 16.66 6.93
CA TYR A 55 -9.28 15.83 7.55
C TYR A 55 -9.72 16.40 8.90
N PHE A 56 -8.77 16.76 9.76
CA PHE A 56 -9.06 17.34 11.07
C PHE A 56 -9.92 18.59 10.94
N LYS A 57 -9.54 19.50 10.03
CA LYS A 57 -10.28 20.74 9.81
C LYS A 57 -11.71 20.49 9.31
N GLN A 58 -11.90 19.47 8.47
CA GLN A 58 -13.23 19.13 7.98
C GLN A 58 -14.09 18.45 9.06
N ALA A 59 -13.46 17.67 9.94
CA ALA A 59 -14.11 16.96 11.04
C ALA A 59 -14.46 17.89 12.22
N ASP A 60 -13.63 18.90 12.50
CA ASP A 60 -13.86 19.92 13.54
C ASP A 60 -14.97 20.90 13.10
N THR A 61 -16.21 20.42 13.15
CA THR A 61 -17.40 21.15 12.68
C THR A 61 -17.72 22.36 13.54
N ASN A 62 -17.33 22.34 14.81
CA ASN A 62 -17.54 23.43 15.76
C ASN A 62 -16.38 24.44 15.79
N GLU A 63 -15.28 24.15 15.09
CA GLU A 63 -14.06 24.96 14.95
C GLU A 63 -13.38 25.31 16.30
N ASP A 64 -13.48 24.44 17.31
CA ASP A 64 -12.87 24.66 18.63
C ASP A 64 -11.41 24.18 18.72
N GLY A 65 -10.91 23.56 17.64
CA GLY A 65 -9.56 23.03 17.54
C GLY A 65 -9.38 21.69 18.24
N LYS A 66 -10.46 20.97 18.54
CA LYS A 66 -10.48 19.62 19.12
C LYS A 66 -11.54 18.78 18.38
N LEU A 67 -11.47 17.46 18.60
CA LEU A 67 -12.49 16.55 18.10
C LEU A 67 -13.23 15.96 19.30
N ASP A 68 -14.55 16.09 19.32
CA ASP A 68 -15.40 15.28 20.18
C ASP A 68 -15.54 13.84 19.65
N LEU A 69 -16.41 13.03 20.26
CA LEU A 69 -16.58 11.63 19.86
C LEU A 69 -17.15 11.47 18.44
N GLU A 70 -18.06 12.35 18.04
CA GLU A 70 -18.70 12.31 16.72
C GLU A 70 -17.74 12.85 15.65
N GLU A 71 -17.04 13.94 15.95
CA GLU A 71 -16.01 14.51 15.08
C GLU A 71 -14.82 13.54 14.91
N LEU A 72 -14.41 12.84 15.97
CA LEU A 72 -13.38 11.81 15.91
C LEU A 72 -13.83 10.60 15.07
N ALA A 73 -15.08 10.15 15.22
CA ALA A 73 -15.61 9.07 14.40
C ALA A 73 -15.60 9.43 12.90
N SER A 74 -15.91 10.69 12.61
CA SER A 74 -15.90 11.25 11.25
C SER A 74 -14.49 11.39 10.69
N PHE A 75 -13.53 11.79 11.51
CA PHE A 75 -12.11 11.83 11.17
C PHE A 75 -11.54 10.44 10.84
N LEU A 76 -11.91 9.41 11.62
CA LEU A 76 -11.38 8.05 11.46
C LEU A 76 -12.03 7.26 10.32
N ASN A 77 -13.31 7.51 10.04
CA ASN A 77 -14.08 6.80 9.02
C ASN A 77 -14.78 7.81 8.08
N PRO A 78 -14.04 8.66 7.36
CA PRO A 78 -14.61 9.74 6.54
C PRO A 78 -15.56 9.23 5.46
N GLU A 79 -15.37 8.01 4.95
CA GLU A 79 -16.23 7.35 3.96
C GLU A 79 -17.66 7.15 4.47
N HIS A 80 -17.84 6.95 5.78
CA HIS A 80 -19.15 6.75 6.41
C HIS A 80 -19.86 8.08 6.77
N HIS A 81 -19.19 9.22 6.60
CA HIS A 81 -19.68 10.51 7.06
C HIS A 81 -19.81 11.50 5.89
N PRO A 82 -21.03 11.79 5.40
CA PRO A 82 -21.23 12.62 4.22
C PRO A 82 -20.57 14.00 4.22
N HIS A 83 -20.39 14.62 5.39
CA HIS A 83 -19.71 15.91 5.49
C HIS A 83 -18.19 15.82 5.27
N MET A 84 -17.60 14.62 5.35
CA MET A 84 -16.18 14.35 5.14
C MET A 84 -15.85 13.97 3.69
N HIS A 85 -16.83 13.57 2.89
CA HIS A 85 -16.60 13.14 1.50
C HIS A 85 -15.84 14.18 0.65
N PRO A 86 -16.09 15.51 0.76
CA PRO A 86 -15.34 16.48 -0.02
C PRO A 86 -13.83 16.49 0.29
N VAL A 87 -13.44 16.30 1.56
CA VAL A 87 -12.02 16.27 1.93
C VAL A 87 -11.38 14.95 1.54
N LEU A 88 -12.12 13.84 1.65
CA LEU A 88 -11.68 12.52 1.18
C LEU A 88 -11.34 12.56 -0.31
N ILE A 89 -12.28 13.05 -1.14
CA ILE A 89 -12.07 13.21 -2.58
C ILE A 89 -10.86 14.12 -2.86
N ALA A 90 -10.77 15.27 -2.19
CA ALA A 90 -9.69 16.21 -2.40
C ALA A 90 -8.31 15.61 -2.08
N VAL A 91 -8.20 14.87 -0.97
CA VAL A 91 -6.95 14.20 -0.59
C VAL A 91 -6.61 13.08 -1.57
N THR A 92 -7.57 12.26 -1.98
CA THR A 92 -7.35 11.21 -2.99
C THR A 92 -6.84 11.81 -4.30
N LEU A 93 -7.44 12.89 -4.79
CA LEU A 93 -6.97 13.56 -6.01
C LEU A 93 -5.55 14.10 -5.83
N LEU A 94 -5.21 14.69 -4.67
CA LEU A 94 -3.83 15.16 -4.42
C LEU A 94 -2.78 14.05 -4.54
N GLU A 95 -3.15 12.80 -4.22
CA GLU A 95 -2.26 11.65 -4.29
C GLU A 95 -2.23 10.96 -5.65
N LYS A 96 -3.41 10.79 -6.25
CA LYS A 96 -3.61 9.91 -7.41
C LYS A 96 -3.71 10.67 -8.73
N ASP A 97 -4.24 11.89 -8.75
CA ASP A 97 -4.35 12.73 -9.95
C ASP A 97 -2.99 13.37 -10.26
N LEU A 98 -2.15 12.61 -10.96
CA LEU A 98 -0.79 13.01 -11.33
C LEU A 98 -0.80 14.06 -12.44
N ASN A 99 -1.80 13.98 -13.33
CA ASN A 99 -1.91 14.84 -14.49
C ASN A 99 -2.63 16.19 -14.17
N ARG A 100 -3.31 16.27 -13.01
CA ARG A 100 -4.05 17.40 -12.45
C ARG A 100 -5.26 17.83 -13.27
N ASP A 101 -5.95 16.89 -13.89
CA ASP A 101 -7.18 17.15 -14.65
C ASP A 101 -8.46 17.05 -13.80
N GLY A 102 -8.33 16.70 -12.52
CA GLY A 102 -9.43 16.55 -11.58
C GLY A 102 -10.20 15.24 -11.73
N ALA A 103 -9.64 14.27 -12.45
CA ALA A 103 -10.16 12.93 -12.61
C ALA A 103 -9.10 11.90 -12.22
N ILE A 104 -9.51 10.64 -12.11
CA ILE A 104 -8.59 9.51 -11.94
C ILE A 104 -8.67 8.64 -13.19
N ASP A 105 -7.65 8.70 -14.04
CA ASP A 105 -7.57 7.84 -15.22
C ASP A 105 -7.16 6.39 -14.86
N GLU A 106 -7.30 5.45 -15.80
CA GLU A 106 -6.95 4.03 -15.59
C GLU A 106 -5.52 3.86 -15.02
N LYS A 107 -4.57 4.66 -15.51
CA LYS A 107 -3.17 4.55 -15.09
C LYS A 107 -3.00 5.03 -13.66
N GLU A 108 -3.65 6.14 -13.31
CA GLU A 108 -3.66 6.71 -11.96
C GLU A 108 -4.36 5.80 -10.95
N PHE A 109 -5.45 5.14 -11.37
CA PHE A 109 -6.15 4.12 -10.60
C PHE A 109 -5.25 2.92 -10.27
N LEU A 110 -4.56 2.37 -11.28
CA LEU A 110 -3.68 1.21 -11.11
C LEU A 110 -2.39 1.54 -10.34
N GLY A 111 -1.90 2.77 -10.43
CA GLY A 111 -0.69 3.21 -9.74
C GLY A 111 0.51 2.31 -10.06
N GLU A 112 1.14 1.75 -9.03
CA GLU A 112 2.30 0.84 -9.18
C GLU A 112 1.96 -0.46 -9.92
N LEU A 113 0.69 -0.87 -9.98
CA LEU A 113 0.26 -2.04 -10.74
C LEU A 113 0.42 -1.83 -12.25
N ASP A 114 0.47 -0.58 -12.73
CA ASP A 114 0.67 -0.28 -14.15
C ASP A 114 2.03 -0.79 -14.68
N ASP A 115 3.02 -0.98 -13.80
CA ASP A 115 4.31 -1.58 -14.14
C ASP A 115 4.23 -3.13 -14.22
N GLN A 116 3.12 -3.73 -13.75
CA GLN A 116 2.89 -5.17 -13.68
C GLN A 116 1.89 -5.68 -14.73
N ARG A 117 1.91 -5.11 -15.94
CA ARG A 117 0.93 -5.41 -17.03
C ARG A 117 0.80 -6.88 -17.41
N GLY A 118 1.81 -7.69 -17.12
CA GLY A 118 1.80 -9.13 -17.38
C GLY A 118 1.11 -9.98 -16.29
N SER A 119 0.78 -9.38 -15.15
CA SER A 119 0.16 -10.10 -14.03
C SER A 119 -1.34 -10.31 -14.27
N GLU A 120 -1.87 -11.41 -13.75
CA GLU A 120 -3.33 -11.62 -13.75
C GLU A 120 -4.04 -10.57 -12.88
N TRP A 121 -3.37 -10.07 -11.85
CA TRP A 121 -3.90 -9.02 -10.99
C TRP A 121 -4.14 -7.71 -11.75
N TYR A 122 -3.18 -7.28 -12.57
CA TYR A 122 -3.36 -6.12 -13.45
C TYR A 122 -4.60 -6.26 -14.35
N LYS A 123 -4.80 -7.44 -14.96
CA LYS A 123 -5.96 -7.67 -15.83
C LYS A 123 -7.29 -7.57 -15.09
N VAL A 124 -7.36 -8.15 -13.90
CA VAL A 124 -8.56 -8.10 -13.04
C VAL A 124 -8.87 -6.66 -12.67
N GLU A 125 -7.87 -5.88 -12.27
CA GLU A 125 -8.08 -4.52 -11.81
C GLU A 125 -8.42 -3.56 -12.96
N VAL A 126 -7.82 -3.76 -14.14
CA VAL A 126 -8.24 -3.08 -15.38
C VAL A 126 -9.69 -3.43 -15.72
N GLU A 127 -10.07 -4.71 -15.68
CA GLU A 127 -11.45 -5.11 -15.96
C GLU A 127 -12.42 -4.49 -14.94
N ARG A 128 -12.06 -4.48 -13.66
CA ARG A 128 -12.85 -3.86 -12.59
C ARG A 128 -13.04 -2.36 -12.82
N PHE A 129 -11.98 -1.65 -13.20
CA PHE A 129 -12.07 -0.24 -13.56
C PHE A 129 -13.16 -0.01 -14.62
N HIS A 130 -13.07 -0.71 -15.76
CA HIS A 130 -13.98 -0.53 -16.91
C HIS A 130 -15.41 -1.05 -16.71
N THR A 131 -15.64 -1.94 -15.76
CA THR A 131 -16.93 -2.62 -15.59
C THR A 131 -17.68 -2.16 -14.34
N VAL A 132 -16.95 -1.87 -13.26
CA VAL A 132 -17.51 -1.51 -11.97
C VAL A 132 -17.52 -0.01 -11.77
N TYR A 133 -16.42 0.68 -12.06
CA TYR A 133 -16.25 2.08 -11.66
C TYR A 133 -16.51 3.07 -12.79
N ASP A 134 -15.92 2.86 -13.97
CA ASP A 134 -16.13 3.68 -15.18
C ASP A 134 -17.47 3.29 -15.85
N LYS A 135 -18.57 3.89 -15.38
CA LYS A 135 -19.93 3.58 -15.82
C LYS A 135 -20.23 4.20 -17.18
N ASP A 136 -19.74 5.41 -17.43
CA ASP A 136 -19.97 6.11 -18.69
C ASP A 136 -18.98 5.75 -19.81
N LYS A 137 -17.90 5.03 -19.46
CA LYS A 137 -16.86 4.49 -20.35
C LYS A 137 -16.02 5.56 -21.01
N ASP A 138 -15.80 6.67 -20.32
CA ASP A 138 -14.93 7.75 -20.80
C ASP A 138 -13.45 7.56 -20.40
N GLY A 139 -13.14 6.50 -19.64
CA GLY A 139 -11.80 6.07 -19.27
C GLY A 139 -11.24 6.75 -18.03
N LYS A 140 -12.07 7.46 -17.26
CA LYS A 140 -11.66 8.17 -16.04
C LYS A 140 -12.78 8.18 -15.01
N LEU A 141 -12.44 8.22 -13.73
CA LEU A 141 -13.42 8.32 -12.66
C LEU A 141 -13.66 9.79 -12.34
N THR A 142 -14.90 10.25 -12.51
CA THR A 142 -15.30 11.62 -12.17
C THR A 142 -16.61 11.66 -11.38
N GLY A 143 -16.82 12.75 -10.64
CA GLY A 143 -18.10 13.03 -9.97
C GLY A 143 -18.63 11.85 -9.15
N ASP A 144 -19.75 11.29 -9.60
CA ASP A 144 -20.45 10.18 -8.94
C ASP A 144 -19.66 8.86 -9.00
N GLU A 145 -18.84 8.63 -10.05
CA GLU A 145 -18.02 7.41 -10.18
C GLU A 145 -16.85 7.43 -9.22
N LEU A 146 -16.18 8.58 -9.10
CA LEU A 146 -15.12 8.80 -8.13
C LEU A 146 -15.66 8.66 -6.69
N THR A 147 -16.85 9.20 -6.47
CA THR A 147 -17.58 9.07 -5.20
C THR A 147 -17.93 7.60 -4.93
N ALA A 148 -18.47 6.87 -5.90
CA ALA A 148 -18.78 5.46 -5.75
C ALA A 148 -17.51 4.62 -5.49
N TRP A 149 -16.40 4.90 -6.16
CA TRP A 149 -15.13 4.22 -5.90
C TRP A 149 -14.64 4.43 -4.46
N LEU A 150 -14.73 5.65 -3.93
CA LEU A 150 -14.23 6.00 -2.60
C LEU A 150 -15.17 5.64 -1.45
N LEU A 151 -16.48 5.61 -1.70
CA LEU A 151 -17.51 5.44 -0.67
C LEU A 151 -18.17 4.07 -0.69
N VAL A 152 -17.78 3.18 -1.62
CA VAL A 152 -18.25 1.81 -1.63
C VAL A 152 -17.82 1.15 -0.31
N ASP A 153 -18.82 0.88 0.51
CA ASP A 153 -18.68 0.08 1.72
C ASP A 153 -18.04 -1.27 1.37
N GLY A 154 -17.34 -1.89 2.33
CA GLY A 154 -16.79 -3.25 2.16
C GLY A 154 -17.84 -4.30 1.74
N THR A 155 -19.14 -3.96 1.79
CA THR A 155 -20.23 -4.81 1.31
C THR A 155 -20.36 -4.82 -0.21
N THR A 156 -20.14 -3.69 -0.89
CA THR A 156 -20.24 -3.64 -2.36
C THR A 156 -19.00 -4.27 -3.00
N ALA A 157 -17.81 -4.02 -2.46
CA ALA A 157 -16.57 -4.69 -2.87
C ALA A 157 -16.66 -6.21 -2.65
N GLY A 158 -17.08 -6.64 -1.45
CA GLY A 158 -17.29 -8.07 -1.14
C GLY A 158 -18.40 -8.72 -1.97
N SER A 159 -19.45 -7.98 -2.36
CA SER A 159 -20.51 -8.51 -3.22
C SER A 159 -20.07 -8.72 -4.67
N TYR A 160 -19.29 -7.78 -5.23
CA TYR A 160 -18.73 -7.92 -6.58
C TYR A 160 -17.66 -9.02 -6.62
N GLU A 161 -16.82 -9.09 -5.60
CA GLU A 161 -15.83 -10.15 -5.45
C GLU A 161 -16.50 -11.51 -5.33
N ALA A 162 -17.53 -11.65 -4.49
CA ALA A 162 -18.31 -12.87 -4.37
C ALA A 162 -19.00 -13.26 -5.70
N GLU A 163 -19.56 -12.29 -6.43
CA GLU A 163 -20.19 -12.52 -7.74
C GLU A 163 -19.16 -12.93 -8.79
N SER A 164 -17.98 -12.32 -8.80
CA SER A 164 -16.88 -12.67 -9.69
C SER A 164 -16.31 -14.06 -9.38
N LEU A 165 -16.10 -14.38 -8.10
CA LEU A 165 -15.68 -15.72 -7.67
C LEU A 165 -16.70 -16.77 -8.07
N LEU A 166 -17.99 -16.50 -7.85
CA LEU A 166 -19.06 -17.40 -8.26
C LEU A 166 -19.05 -17.60 -9.78
N THR A 167 -18.99 -16.52 -10.54
CA THR A 167 -19.00 -16.57 -12.02
C THR A 167 -17.82 -17.34 -12.59
N ASN A 168 -16.64 -17.24 -11.98
CA ASN A 168 -15.40 -17.82 -12.50
C ASN A 168 -15.10 -19.23 -11.96
N ALA A 169 -15.67 -19.61 -10.81
CA ALA A 169 -15.41 -20.92 -10.20
C ALA A 169 -16.59 -21.89 -10.28
N ASP A 170 -17.81 -21.44 -10.59
CA ASP A 170 -19.01 -22.29 -10.79
C ASP A 170 -18.95 -22.99 -12.16
N ASP A 171 -18.33 -24.17 -12.19
CA ASP A 171 -18.12 -24.95 -13.40
C ASP A 171 -19.44 -25.59 -13.89
N ASP A 172 -20.31 -25.99 -12.95
CA ASP A 172 -21.56 -26.67 -13.24
C ASP A 172 -22.76 -25.72 -13.44
N LYS A 173 -22.57 -24.43 -13.16
CA LYS A 173 -23.51 -23.31 -13.34
C LYS A 173 -24.78 -23.46 -12.52
N ASP A 174 -24.70 -24.07 -11.34
CA ASP A 174 -25.84 -24.22 -10.43
C ASP A 174 -26.08 -22.97 -9.54
N GLY A 175 -25.22 -21.96 -9.67
CA GLY A 175 -25.26 -20.72 -8.90
C GLY A 175 -24.69 -20.85 -7.50
N LYS A 176 -23.91 -21.90 -7.22
CA LYS A 176 -23.20 -22.14 -5.95
C LYS A 176 -21.79 -22.63 -6.25
N LEU A 177 -20.96 -22.67 -5.20
CA LEU A 177 -19.61 -23.20 -5.29
C LEU A 177 -19.50 -24.45 -4.43
N SER A 178 -19.19 -25.58 -5.06
CA SER A 178 -18.82 -26.81 -4.38
C SER A 178 -17.39 -26.73 -3.85
N TYR A 179 -17.07 -27.58 -2.88
CA TYR A 179 -15.71 -27.65 -2.32
C TYR A 179 -14.68 -28.01 -3.40
N ASP A 180 -15.03 -28.91 -4.32
CA ASP A 180 -14.13 -29.33 -5.40
C ASP A 180 -13.84 -28.18 -6.38
N GLU A 181 -14.83 -27.33 -6.68
CA GLU A 181 -14.66 -26.11 -7.48
C GLU A 181 -13.77 -25.08 -6.79
N ILE A 182 -13.96 -24.85 -5.48
CA ILE A 182 -13.12 -23.94 -4.69
C ILE A 182 -11.66 -24.41 -4.69
N ILE A 183 -11.41 -25.72 -4.53
CA ILE A 183 -10.04 -26.26 -4.55
C ILE A 183 -9.44 -26.20 -5.96
N LYS A 184 -10.22 -26.53 -6.99
CA LYS A 184 -9.78 -26.48 -8.38
C LYS A 184 -9.41 -25.06 -8.81
N HIS A 185 -10.18 -24.07 -8.36
CA HIS A 185 -9.99 -22.65 -8.64
C HIS A 185 -9.36 -21.90 -7.45
N HIS A 186 -8.63 -22.59 -6.57
CA HIS A 186 -8.05 -22.04 -5.34
C HIS A 186 -7.20 -20.77 -5.57
N ALA A 187 -6.57 -20.65 -6.75
CA ALA A 187 -5.82 -19.46 -7.12
C ALA A 187 -6.66 -18.18 -7.26
N LEU A 188 -7.98 -18.29 -7.46
CA LEU A 188 -8.92 -17.15 -7.43
C LEU A 188 -9.20 -16.73 -5.97
N PHE A 189 -9.43 -17.69 -5.09
CA PHE A 189 -9.75 -17.44 -3.67
C PHE A 189 -8.55 -16.97 -2.85
N ALA A 190 -7.33 -17.39 -3.19
CA ALA A 190 -6.11 -16.92 -2.53
C ALA A 190 -5.78 -15.44 -2.84
N LYS A 191 -6.48 -14.83 -3.80
CA LYS A 191 -6.26 -13.45 -4.25
C LYS A 191 -7.33 -12.48 -3.75
N THR A 192 -8.24 -12.95 -2.91
CA THR A 192 -9.35 -12.11 -2.46
C THR A 192 -8.90 -11.09 -1.42
N GLU A 193 -9.54 -9.94 -1.39
CA GLU A 193 -9.25 -8.85 -0.45
C GLU A 193 -9.35 -9.35 1.01
N ALA A 194 -10.36 -10.17 1.31
CA ALA A 194 -10.51 -10.83 2.62
C ALA A 194 -9.35 -11.78 3.01
N ALA A 195 -8.70 -12.43 2.03
CA ALA A 195 -7.54 -13.28 2.28
C ALA A 195 -6.27 -12.43 2.50
N GLN A 196 -6.20 -11.27 1.85
CA GLN A 196 -5.11 -10.31 2.04
C GLN A 196 -5.23 -9.56 3.37
N GLU A 197 -6.43 -9.17 3.79
CA GLU A 197 -6.69 -8.63 5.13
C GLU A 197 -6.33 -9.62 6.24
N ALA A 198 -6.63 -10.91 6.05
CA ALA A 198 -6.27 -11.97 7.00
C ALA A 198 -4.74 -12.16 7.14
N ASP A 199 -3.98 -11.96 6.05
CA ASP A 199 -2.51 -12.00 6.06
C ASP A 199 -1.92 -10.71 6.69
N HIS A 200 -2.55 -9.56 6.46
CA HIS A 200 -2.19 -8.27 7.07
C HIS A 200 -2.58 -8.15 8.56
N LEU A 201 -3.52 -8.95 9.07
CA LEU A 201 -3.92 -8.98 10.49
C LEU A 201 -2.99 -9.82 11.39
N HIS A 202 -1.95 -10.47 10.84
CA HIS A 202 -0.92 -11.15 11.63
C HIS A 202 0.54 -10.75 11.33
N PRO A 203 0.99 -9.52 11.69
CA PRO A 203 2.42 -9.23 11.87
C PRO A 203 2.85 -9.16 13.35
N TYR A 204 1.94 -9.30 14.32
CA TYR A 204 2.29 -9.23 15.74
C TYR A 204 1.87 -10.48 16.51
N SER A 205 2.59 -11.59 16.29
CA SER A 205 2.86 -12.49 17.41
C SER A 205 3.84 -11.77 18.33
N HIS A 206 3.32 -11.09 19.35
CA HIS A 206 4.12 -10.62 20.48
C HIS A 206 4.53 -11.86 21.29
N ASP A 207 5.62 -12.53 20.89
CA ASP A 207 6.34 -13.43 21.77
C ASP A 207 7.28 -12.59 22.62
N GLU A 208 6.76 -12.08 23.74
CA GLU A 208 7.59 -11.59 24.84
C GLU A 208 7.63 -12.66 25.96
N LEU A 209 8.84 -13.18 26.21
CA LEU A 209 9.26 -13.73 27.50
C LEU A 209 10.40 -12.88 28.05
#